data_AF-A0A0L0H954-F1
#
_entry.id   AF-A0A0L0H954-F1
#
_cell.length_a   1.000
_cell.length_b   1.000
_cell.length_c   1.000
_cell.angle_alpha   90.00
_cell.angle_beta   90.00
_cell.angle_gamma   90.00
#
_symmetry.space_group_name_H-M   'P 1'
#
loop_
_entity.id
_entity.type
_entity.pdbx_description
1 polymer ?
#
loop_
_entity_poly.entity_id
_entity_poly.type
_entity_poly.pdbx_seq_one_letter_code
_entity_poly.pdbx_strand_id
1 'polypeptide(L)'
;MMRNMRKGTRLAVVTLQHSRRHLTGHTAAPGARKTAVLFPGQGAQHVGMGADIYENFKAARDVIDASDEAVGGGLKKLMFEGPQQTLTSTENAQPAILCHSIALLKVLETEFGFDINSCTYALGHSLGEYSALVATQSLSLSDAIKLVRLRGEAMHRSVDSGKTTMKALIINGDHLEDIEALMSKIERSLPEGEVAQIANINSRSQVVLSGTSKGVDYACSIIQTKGYAGRALGLPVSAPFHCDLMQPAADEMKPALDGASFNDPTIEVISNVTGMPLGNATEIQSLLHQQITKTVQWQRSIRYAKDDDVHDWVVIGPSRVLANLLRKEFPTDAIRAVATAEDVQQHGPHLCRRKR
;
A
#
# COMPACT_ATOMS: atom_id res chain seq x y z
N MET A 1 15.24 28.87 -60.78
CA MET A 1 15.38 27.40 -60.70
C MET A 1 16.47 27.09 -59.68
N MET A 2 16.15 27.14 -58.38
CA MET A 2 17.09 26.76 -57.32
C MET A 2 16.28 26.21 -56.15
N ARG A 3 16.55 24.94 -55.84
CA ARG A 3 15.91 24.11 -54.84
C ARG A 3 16.32 24.57 -53.44
N ASN A 4 15.36 24.67 -52.52
CA ASN A 4 15.65 24.58 -51.09
C ASN A 4 14.63 23.64 -50.45
N MET A 5 15.12 22.44 -50.11
CA MET A 5 14.42 21.44 -49.32
C MET A 5 14.30 21.93 -47.88
N ARG A 6 13.07 22.15 -47.39
CA ARG A 6 12.77 22.15 -45.95
C ARG A 6 12.11 20.82 -45.61
N LYS A 7 12.86 19.95 -44.94
CA LYS A 7 12.33 18.77 -44.25
C LYS A 7 11.54 19.26 -43.04
N GLY A 8 10.21 19.15 -43.09
CA GLY A 8 9.36 19.31 -41.92
C GLY A 8 9.19 17.97 -41.23
N THR A 9 9.81 17.81 -40.06
CA THR A 9 9.61 16.65 -39.19
C THR A 9 8.27 16.84 -38.46
N ARG A 10 7.23 16.11 -38.89
CA ARG A 10 5.97 16.02 -38.13
C ARG A 10 6.21 15.11 -36.93
N LEU A 11 6.13 15.69 -35.72
CA LEU A 11 6.05 14.95 -34.47
C LEU A 11 4.73 14.18 -34.46
N ALA A 12 4.78 12.86 -34.61
CA ALA A 12 3.62 12.00 -34.43
C ALA A 12 3.34 11.90 -32.93
N VAL A 13 2.25 12.52 -32.49
CA VAL A 13 1.66 12.29 -31.17
C VAL A 13 1.10 10.88 -31.19
N VAL A 14 1.82 9.92 -30.59
CA VAL A 14 1.32 8.57 -30.36
C VAL A 14 0.34 8.64 -29.19
N THR A 15 -0.95 8.70 -29.51
CA THR A 15 -2.03 8.50 -28.54
C THR A 15 -2.07 7.01 -28.18
N LEU A 16 -1.55 6.65 -27.00
CA LEU A 16 -1.68 5.30 -26.44
C LEU A 16 -3.15 5.06 -26.02
N GLN A 17 -3.99 4.63 -26.96
CA GLN A 17 -5.25 3.99 -26.63
C GLN A 17 -4.95 2.64 -25.97
N HIS A 18 -5.07 2.57 -24.65
CA HIS A 18 -5.02 1.31 -23.93
C HIS A 18 -6.31 0.54 -24.21
N SER A 19 -6.18 -0.53 -24.98
CA SER A 19 -7.24 -1.52 -25.19
C SER A 19 -7.54 -2.20 -23.87
N ARG A 20 -8.72 -1.95 -23.30
CA ARG A 20 -9.29 -2.76 -22.19
C ARG A 20 -9.35 -4.22 -22.65
N ARG A 21 -8.39 -5.05 -22.23
CA ARG A 21 -8.54 -6.49 -22.30
C ARG A 21 -9.42 -6.89 -21.13
N HIS A 22 -10.70 -7.09 -21.42
CA HIS A 22 -11.60 -7.79 -20.52
C HIS A 22 -11.05 -9.21 -20.31
N LEU A 23 -10.44 -9.45 -19.15
CA LEU A 23 -10.42 -10.78 -18.56
C LEU A 23 -11.88 -11.24 -18.48
N THR A 24 -12.15 -12.43 -19.02
CA THR A 24 -13.49 -12.98 -19.21
C THR A 24 -14.27 -12.94 -17.90
N GLY A 25 -15.36 -12.18 -17.94
CA GLY A 25 -16.02 -11.68 -16.75
C GLY A 25 -16.85 -12.73 -16.04
N HIS A 26 -16.77 -12.70 -14.71
CA HIS A 26 -17.97 -12.87 -13.90
C HIS A 26 -18.77 -11.59 -14.06
N THR A 27 -19.73 -11.56 -15.01
CA THR A 27 -20.71 -10.48 -15.06
C THR A 27 -21.50 -10.53 -13.77
N ALA A 28 -21.16 -9.66 -12.83
CA ALA A 28 -21.95 -9.43 -11.64
C ALA A 28 -23.40 -9.15 -12.08
N ALA A 29 -24.36 -9.89 -11.51
CA ALA A 29 -25.77 -9.67 -11.79
C ALA A 29 -26.13 -8.19 -11.57
N PRO A 30 -27.00 -7.57 -12.40
CA PRO A 30 -27.42 -6.20 -12.21
C PRO A 30 -27.84 -5.95 -10.75
N GLY A 31 -27.16 -5.04 -10.04
CA GLY A 31 -27.41 -4.73 -8.63
C GLY A 31 -26.61 -5.55 -7.60
N ALA A 32 -25.61 -6.33 -7.99
CA ALA A 32 -24.61 -6.85 -7.05
C ALA A 32 -23.56 -5.77 -6.74
N ARG A 33 -23.53 -5.30 -5.49
CA ARG A 33 -22.54 -4.30 -5.04
C ARG A 33 -21.13 -4.87 -5.17
N LYS A 34 -20.24 -4.14 -5.83
CA LYS A 34 -18.83 -4.52 -5.92
C LYS A 34 -18.15 -4.31 -4.57
N THR A 35 -17.30 -5.27 -4.22
CA THR A 35 -16.57 -5.28 -2.94
C THR A 35 -15.08 -5.15 -3.20
N ALA A 36 -14.39 -4.37 -2.38
CA ALA A 36 -12.94 -4.33 -2.36
C ALA A 36 -12.39 -4.80 -1.02
N VAL A 37 -11.31 -5.56 -1.07
CA VAL A 37 -10.56 -6.05 0.09
C VAL A 37 -9.26 -5.28 0.23
N LEU A 38 -9.02 -4.77 1.44
CA LEU A 38 -7.96 -3.81 1.71
C LEU A 38 -7.02 -4.32 2.80
N PHE A 39 -5.72 -4.12 2.59
CA PHE A 39 -4.68 -4.53 3.51
C PHE A 39 -3.88 -3.33 4.02
N PRO A 40 -3.70 -3.17 5.34
CA PRO A 40 -2.98 -2.04 5.92
C PRO A 40 -1.46 -2.14 5.69
N GLY A 41 -0.80 -0.98 5.77
CA GLY A 41 0.65 -0.85 5.76
C GLY A 41 1.22 -0.51 7.13
N GLN A 42 2.48 -0.05 7.13
CA GLN A 42 3.21 0.34 8.33
C GLN A 42 2.48 1.44 9.14
N GLY A 43 2.58 1.35 10.47
CA GLY A 43 1.83 2.18 11.42
C GLY A 43 0.60 1.48 12.00
N ALA A 44 0.20 0.34 11.43
CA ALA A 44 -0.91 -0.48 11.90
C ALA A 44 -0.51 -1.47 13.02
N GLN A 45 0.77 -1.79 13.15
CA GLN A 45 1.27 -2.78 14.10
C GLN A 45 1.12 -2.34 15.57
N HIS A 46 0.77 -3.27 16.44
CA HIS A 46 0.74 -3.09 17.87
C HIS A 46 1.12 -4.38 18.59
N VAL A 47 1.73 -4.29 19.78
CA VAL A 47 1.98 -5.46 20.62
C VAL A 47 0.66 -6.17 20.95
N GLY A 48 0.68 -7.50 20.97
CA GLY A 48 -0.48 -8.36 21.15
C GLY A 48 -1.22 -8.69 19.85
N MET A 49 -0.82 -8.11 18.70
CA MET A 49 -1.47 -8.39 17.43
C MET A 49 -1.35 -9.88 17.04
N GLY A 50 -2.46 -10.48 16.63
CA GLY A 50 -2.50 -11.87 16.17
C GLY A 50 -2.58 -12.93 17.28
N ALA A 51 -2.39 -12.57 18.55
CA ALA A 51 -2.38 -13.53 19.66
C ALA A 51 -3.76 -14.18 19.86
N ASP A 52 -4.82 -13.36 19.84
CA ASP A 52 -6.20 -13.79 19.99
C ASP A 52 -6.63 -14.76 18.86
N ILE A 53 -6.31 -14.44 17.60
CA ILE A 53 -6.63 -15.34 16.49
C ILE A 53 -5.78 -16.60 16.49
N TYR A 54 -4.52 -16.51 16.95
CA TYR A 54 -3.64 -17.67 17.10
C TYR A 54 -4.20 -18.64 18.15
N GLU A 55 -4.71 -18.15 19.27
CA GLU A 55 -5.31 -19.00 20.30
C GLU A 55 -6.61 -19.65 19.82
N ASN A 56 -7.43 -18.91 19.08
CA ASN A 56 -8.80 -19.34 18.75
C ASN A 56 -8.93 -20.13 17.45
N PHE A 57 -8.04 -19.96 16.47
CA PHE A 57 -8.23 -20.54 15.12
C PHE A 57 -7.00 -21.29 14.61
N LYS A 58 -7.19 -22.53 14.15
CA LYS A 58 -6.11 -23.33 13.58
C LYS A 58 -5.51 -22.68 12.32
N ALA A 59 -6.37 -22.14 11.45
CA ALA A 59 -5.93 -21.48 10.22
C ALA A 59 -4.98 -20.30 10.47
N ALA A 60 -5.22 -19.52 11.53
CA ALA A 60 -4.30 -18.46 11.95
C ALA A 60 -2.98 -19.01 12.49
N ARG A 61 -3.01 -20.06 13.32
CA ARG A 61 -1.78 -20.72 13.82
C ARG A 61 -0.89 -21.17 12.68
N ASP A 62 -1.46 -21.88 11.71
CA ASP A 62 -0.71 -22.41 10.58
C ASP A 62 0.00 -21.28 9.79
N VAL A 63 -0.69 -20.15 9.55
CA VAL A 63 -0.10 -18.99 8.86
C VAL A 63 0.98 -18.31 9.71
N ILE A 64 0.72 -18.11 11.00
CA ILE A 64 1.65 -17.40 11.89
C ILE A 64 2.91 -18.22 12.11
N ASP A 65 2.80 -19.53 12.34
CA ASP A 65 3.95 -20.42 12.53
C ASP A 65 4.78 -20.53 11.23
N ALA A 66 4.13 -20.66 10.07
CA ALA A 66 4.84 -20.67 8.79
C ALA A 66 5.54 -19.33 8.49
N SER A 67 4.94 -18.20 8.89
CA SER A 67 5.55 -16.88 8.73
C SER A 67 6.73 -16.67 9.70
N ASP A 68 6.62 -17.17 10.93
CA ASP A 68 7.70 -17.16 11.92
C ASP A 68 8.89 -17.98 11.43
N GLU A 69 8.64 -19.20 10.94
CA GLU A 69 9.67 -20.07 10.36
C GLU A 69 10.35 -19.43 9.14
N ALA A 70 9.57 -18.78 8.25
CA ALA A 70 10.09 -18.16 7.04
C ALA A 70 11.09 -17.02 7.30
N VAL A 71 11.08 -16.40 8.49
CA VAL A 71 12.08 -15.40 8.91
C VAL A 71 13.10 -15.94 9.91
N GLY A 72 13.14 -17.24 10.16
CA GLY A 72 14.07 -17.88 11.09
C GLY A 72 13.66 -17.80 12.57
N GLY A 73 12.40 -17.46 12.85
CA GLY A 73 11.81 -17.41 14.19
C GLY A 73 11.84 -16.05 14.88
N GLY A 74 11.01 -15.91 15.92
CA GLY A 74 10.97 -14.75 16.82
C GLY A 74 9.99 -13.64 16.41
N LEU A 75 9.46 -13.66 15.19
CA LEU A 75 8.41 -12.75 14.72
C LEU A 75 7.13 -12.92 15.53
N LYS A 76 6.68 -14.17 15.76
CA LYS A 76 5.48 -14.47 16.55
C LYS A 76 5.60 -13.90 17.96
N LYS A 77 6.72 -14.18 18.63
CA LYS A 77 7.00 -13.66 19.97
C LYS A 77 6.98 -12.12 19.98
N LEU A 78 7.62 -11.50 19.00
CA LEU A 78 7.66 -10.05 18.87
C LEU A 78 6.27 -9.43 18.63
N MET A 79 5.43 -10.07 17.81
CA MET A 79 4.04 -9.65 17.59
C MET A 79 3.23 -9.69 18.88
N PHE A 80 3.38 -10.76 19.68
CA PHE A 80 2.54 -10.99 20.86
C PHE A 80 3.04 -10.21 22.08
N GLU A 81 4.35 -10.16 22.29
CA GLU A 81 4.97 -9.70 23.54
C GLU A 81 5.75 -8.39 23.36
N GLY A 82 6.11 -8.02 22.14
CA GLY A 82 6.88 -6.81 21.86
C GLY A 82 8.38 -6.93 22.21
N PRO A 83 9.05 -5.81 22.55
CA PRO A 83 8.49 -4.49 22.84
C PRO A 83 8.01 -3.73 21.59
N GLN A 84 7.09 -2.78 21.78
CA GLN A 84 6.46 -2.00 20.71
C GLN A 84 7.48 -1.27 19.80
N GLN A 85 8.57 -0.77 20.39
CA GLN A 85 9.61 -0.08 19.63
C GLN A 85 10.27 -1.02 18.61
N THR A 86 10.68 -2.22 19.04
CA THR A 86 11.26 -3.24 18.16
C THR A 86 10.27 -3.71 17.10
N LEU A 87 9.00 -3.91 17.47
CA LEU A 87 7.94 -4.27 16.52
C LEU A 87 7.70 -3.16 15.48
N THR A 88 7.92 -1.90 15.85
CA THR A 88 7.72 -0.73 14.98
C THR A 88 8.87 -0.50 14.01
N SER A 89 10.05 -1.08 14.25
CA SER A 89 11.14 -1.06 13.27
C SER A 89 10.68 -1.74 11.97
N THR A 90 10.95 -1.11 10.83
CA THR A 90 10.39 -1.48 9.51
C THR A 90 10.69 -2.94 9.12
N GLU A 91 11.86 -3.46 9.47
CA GLU A 91 12.28 -4.86 9.26
C GLU A 91 11.42 -5.89 10.00
N ASN A 92 10.74 -5.48 11.07
CA ASN A 92 9.84 -6.32 11.86
C ASN A 92 8.37 -6.03 11.56
N ALA A 93 8.01 -4.75 11.43
CA ALA A 93 6.64 -4.31 11.19
C ALA A 93 6.09 -4.90 9.88
N GLN A 94 6.89 -4.90 8.81
CA GLN A 94 6.42 -5.36 7.50
C GLN A 94 6.00 -6.85 7.49
N PRO A 95 6.86 -7.81 7.88
CA PRO A 95 6.45 -9.21 7.96
C PRO A 95 5.36 -9.45 9.01
N ALA A 96 5.34 -8.72 10.12
CA ALA A 96 4.30 -8.85 11.15
C ALA A 96 2.91 -8.47 10.61
N ILE A 97 2.80 -7.34 9.92
CA ILE A 97 1.53 -6.85 9.35
C ILE A 97 1.03 -7.78 8.26
N LEU A 98 1.92 -8.27 7.37
CA LEU A 98 1.56 -9.23 6.34
C LEU A 98 1.06 -10.53 6.97
N CYS A 99 1.82 -11.09 7.90
CA CYS A 99 1.48 -12.31 8.63
C CYS A 99 0.08 -12.22 9.26
N HIS A 100 -0.20 -11.16 10.03
CA HIS A 100 -1.48 -10.98 10.68
C HIS A 100 -2.63 -10.82 9.66
N SER A 101 -2.42 -10.04 8.60
CA SER A 101 -3.44 -9.82 7.58
C SER A 101 -3.82 -11.11 6.85
N ILE A 102 -2.84 -11.95 6.50
CA ILE A 102 -3.09 -13.24 5.85
C ILE A 102 -3.67 -14.27 6.84
N ALA A 103 -3.28 -14.23 8.11
CA ALA A 103 -3.86 -15.09 9.14
C ALA A 103 -5.36 -14.80 9.30
N LEU A 104 -5.77 -13.54 9.38
CA LEU A 104 -7.18 -13.12 9.44
C LEU A 104 -7.95 -13.55 8.19
N LEU A 105 -7.37 -13.34 7.00
CA LEU A 105 -7.98 -13.79 5.75
C LEU A 105 -8.21 -15.31 5.78
N LYS A 106 -7.20 -16.09 6.19
CA LYS A 106 -7.31 -17.56 6.23
C LYS A 106 -8.37 -18.05 7.21
N VAL A 107 -8.55 -17.35 8.34
CA VAL A 107 -9.64 -17.61 9.27
C VAL A 107 -11.00 -17.30 8.64
N LEU A 108 -11.17 -16.16 7.97
CA LEU A 108 -12.42 -15.83 7.28
C LEU A 108 -12.78 -16.87 6.20
N GLU A 109 -11.79 -17.31 5.42
CA GLU A 109 -11.95 -18.35 4.40
C GLU A 109 -12.36 -19.69 5.02
N THR A 110 -11.67 -20.11 6.08
CA THR A 110 -11.82 -21.46 6.66
C THR A 110 -13.07 -21.59 7.54
N GLU A 111 -13.32 -20.60 8.39
CA GLU A 111 -14.39 -20.67 9.39
C GLU A 111 -15.75 -20.20 8.84
N PHE A 112 -15.75 -19.26 7.88
CA PHE A 112 -16.98 -18.66 7.38
C PHE A 112 -17.22 -18.91 5.90
N GLY A 113 -16.21 -19.35 5.14
CA GLY A 113 -16.33 -19.55 3.69
C GLY A 113 -16.23 -18.25 2.89
N PHE A 114 -15.50 -17.25 3.41
CA PHE A 114 -15.21 -16.04 2.66
C PHE A 114 -14.40 -16.43 1.42
N ASP A 115 -14.79 -15.92 0.25
CA ASP A 115 -14.09 -16.18 -1.00
C ASP A 115 -13.53 -14.87 -1.51
N ILE A 116 -12.20 -14.74 -1.55
CA ILE A 116 -11.52 -13.56 -2.08
C ILE A 116 -11.97 -13.25 -3.52
N ASN A 117 -12.32 -14.28 -4.30
CA ASN A 117 -12.75 -14.14 -5.70
C ASN A 117 -14.17 -13.57 -5.83
N SER A 118 -14.91 -13.44 -4.73
CA SER A 118 -16.17 -12.70 -4.68
C SER A 118 -15.96 -11.18 -4.61
N CYS A 119 -14.73 -10.72 -4.32
CA CYS A 119 -14.35 -9.32 -4.39
C CYS A 119 -13.96 -8.94 -5.82
N THR A 120 -14.11 -7.66 -6.16
CA THR A 120 -13.67 -7.13 -7.46
C THR A 120 -12.22 -6.67 -7.40
N TYR A 121 -11.85 -6.01 -6.30
CA TYR A 121 -10.54 -5.39 -6.14
C TYR A 121 -9.84 -5.85 -4.87
N ALA A 122 -8.54 -6.07 -4.96
CA ALA A 122 -7.64 -6.11 -3.83
C ALA A 122 -6.72 -4.89 -3.85
N LEU A 123 -6.55 -4.26 -2.68
CA LEU A 123 -5.67 -3.11 -2.51
C LEU A 123 -4.86 -3.29 -1.23
N GLY A 124 -3.67 -2.73 -1.17
CA GLY A 124 -2.99 -2.58 0.10
C GLY A 124 -2.04 -1.42 0.12
N HIS A 125 -1.89 -0.81 1.28
CA HIS A 125 -1.13 0.43 1.43
C HIS A 125 0.37 0.11 1.61
N SER A 126 1.21 0.50 0.65
CA SER A 126 2.64 0.23 0.62
C SER A 126 2.93 -1.27 0.79
N LEU A 127 3.46 -1.69 1.95
CA LEU A 127 3.62 -3.09 2.33
C LEU A 127 2.32 -3.91 2.11
N GLY A 128 1.15 -3.34 2.37
CA GLY A 128 -0.12 -4.03 2.18
C GLY A 128 -0.33 -4.54 0.74
N GLU A 129 0.34 -3.97 -0.27
CA GLU A 129 0.30 -4.49 -1.65
C GLU A 129 0.83 -5.93 -1.73
N TYR A 130 1.84 -6.30 -0.93
CA TYR A 130 2.31 -7.68 -0.82
C TYR A 130 1.26 -8.59 -0.18
N SER A 131 0.52 -8.12 0.84
CA SER A 131 -0.62 -8.86 1.39
C SER A 131 -1.72 -9.05 0.35
N ALA A 132 -1.98 -8.05 -0.48
CA ALA A 132 -2.94 -8.15 -1.59
C ALA A 132 -2.50 -9.20 -2.63
N LEU A 133 -1.20 -9.25 -2.96
CA LEU A 133 -0.64 -10.25 -3.87
C LEU A 133 -0.71 -11.67 -3.30
N VAL A 134 -0.51 -11.85 -1.99
CA VAL A 134 -0.68 -13.16 -1.34
C VAL A 134 -2.15 -13.57 -1.31
N ALA A 135 -3.04 -12.65 -0.92
CA ALA A 135 -4.48 -12.90 -0.87
C ALA A 135 -5.06 -13.30 -2.23
N THR A 136 -4.49 -12.77 -3.32
CA THR A 136 -4.91 -13.05 -4.70
C THR A 136 -4.07 -14.13 -5.38
N GLN A 137 -3.30 -14.92 -4.61
CA GLN A 137 -2.50 -16.07 -5.08
C GLN A 137 -1.43 -15.72 -6.13
N SER A 138 -1.13 -14.42 -6.28
CA SER A 138 -0.07 -13.94 -7.16
C SER A 138 1.31 -14.24 -6.57
N LEU A 139 1.45 -14.13 -5.24
CA LEU A 139 2.71 -14.39 -4.53
C LEU A 139 2.49 -15.41 -3.40
N SER A 140 3.44 -16.32 -3.20
CA SER A 140 3.35 -17.27 -2.09
C SER A 140 3.55 -16.58 -0.74
N LEU A 141 2.93 -17.09 0.34
CA LEU A 141 3.13 -16.53 1.69
C LEU A 141 4.61 -16.55 2.11
N SER A 142 5.32 -17.66 1.86
CA SER A 142 6.73 -17.79 2.25
C SER A 142 7.62 -16.77 1.52
N ASP A 143 7.43 -16.60 0.21
CA ASP A 143 8.21 -15.64 -0.58
C ASP A 143 7.86 -14.21 -0.19
N ALA A 144 6.57 -13.92 0.03
CA ALA A 144 6.14 -12.61 0.48
C ALA A 144 6.75 -12.22 1.82
N ILE A 145 6.73 -13.13 2.81
CA ILE A 145 7.33 -12.88 4.13
C ILE A 145 8.84 -12.61 4.01
N LYS A 146 9.57 -13.39 3.23
CA LYS A 146 11.01 -13.18 2.97
C LYS A 146 11.28 -11.86 2.27
N LEU A 147 10.48 -11.53 1.24
CA LEU A 147 10.60 -10.28 0.48
C LEU A 147 10.32 -9.06 1.35
N VAL A 148 9.26 -9.06 2.16
CA VAL A 148 8.93 -7.90 3.00
C VAL A 148 9.88 -7.77 4.20
N ARG A 149 10.47 -8.89 4.66
CA ARG A 149 11.58 -8.85 5.62
C ARG A 149 12.79 -8.15 5.00
N LEU A 150 13.26 -8.61 3.84
CA LEU A 150 14.36 -7.97 3.11
C LEU A 150 14.06 -6.50 2.80
N ARG A 151 12.84 -6.19 2.36
CA ARG A 151 12.39 -4.81 2.08
C ARG A 151 12.50 -3.94 3.31
N GLY A 152 12.00 -4.40 4.44
CA GLY A 152 12.10 -3.68 5.70
C GLY A 152 13.56 -3.44 6.11
N GLU A 153 14.41 -4.45 6.01
CA GLU A 153 15.83 -4.35 6.32
C GLU A 153 16.60 -3.40 5.37
N ALA A 154 16.37 -3.49 4.06
CA ALA A 154 17.01 -2.65 3.05
C ALA A 154 16.61 -1.18 3.23
N MET A 155 15.33 -0.91 3.49
CA MET A 155 14.84 0.43 3.81
C MET A 155 15.41 0.96 5.13
N HIS A 156 15.60 0.10 6.13
CA HIS A 156 16.24 0.47 7.40
C HIS A 156 17.71 0.87 7.17
N ARG A 157 18.46 0.08 6.40
CA ARG A 157 19.89 0.32 6.10
C ARG A 157 20.12 1.55 5.23
N SER A 158 19.17 1.91 4.37
CA SER A 158 19.28 3.07 3.47
C SER A 158 19.25 4.43 4.19
N VAL A 159 19.11 4.43 5.51
CA VAL A 159 19.21 5.62 6.36
C VAL A 159 20.68 5.90 6.66
N ASP A 160 21.40 6.41 5.66
CA ASP A 160 22.81 6.72 5.79
C ASP A 160 22.98 8.08 6.47
N SER A 161 23.29 8.11 7.78
CA SER A 161 23.76 9.20 8.68
C SER A 161 23.18 10.64 8.59
N GLY A 162 22.33 10.97 7.62
CA GLY A 162 21.70 12.25 7.41
C GLY A 162 20.42 12.41 8.23
N LYS A 163 20.10 13.64 8.62
CA LYS A 163 18.80 13.95 9.24
C LYS A 163 17.72 13.85 8.15
N THR A 164 16.98 12.75 8.13
CA THR A 164 15.83 12.52 7.25
C THR A 164 14.52 12.68 8.03
N THR A 165 13.41 12.90 7.35
CA THR A 165 12.10 12.94 8.02
C THR A 165 10.95 12.60 7.08
N MET A 166 9.82 12.24 7.67
CA MET A 166 8.54 12.22 6.98
C MET A 166 7.53 13.07 7.76
N LYS A 167 6.75 13.88 7.04
CA LYS A 167 5.71 14.74 7.64
C LYS A 167 4.37 14.55 6.95
N ALA A 168 3.33 14.25 7.72
CA ALA A 168 1.96 14.27 7.24
C ALA A 168 1.45 15.73 7.20
N LEU A 169 1.11 16.20 6.00
CA LEU A 169 0.44 17.48 5.78
C LEU A 169 -1.07 17.30 5.80
N ILE A 170 -1.75 18.12 6.58
CA ILE A 170 -3.21 18.21 6.60
C ILE A 170 -3.63 19.33 5.66
N ILE A 171 -4.19 18.94 4.51
CA ILE A 171 -4.56 19.82 3.41
C ILE A 171 -5.81 20.61 3.76
N ASN A 172 -5.81 21.90 3.45
CA ASN A 172 -6.98 22.76 3.54
C ASN A 172 -7.77 22.69 2.22
N GLY A 173 -9.09 22.63 2.29
CA GLY A 173 -9.93 22.66 1.09
C GLY A 173 -9.59 21.55 0.09
N ASP A 174 -9.63 21.88 -1.21
CA ASP A 174 -9.34 20.99 -2.33
C ASP A 174 -8.04 21.46 -3.03
N HIS A 175 -6.93 21.46 -2.27
CA HIS A 175 -5.62 21.94 -2.72
C HIS A 175 -4.63 20.80 -3.02
N LEU A 176 -5.11 19.57 -3.24
CA LEU A 176 -4.23 18.44 -3.53
C LEU A 176 -3.46 18.67 -4.84
N GLU A 177 -4.15 19.02 -5.93
CA GLU A 177 -3.51 19.29 -7.21
C GLU A 177 -2.56 20.50 -7.16
N ASP A 178 -2.93 21.53 -6.38
CA ASP A 178 -2.06 22.71 -6.15
C ASP A 178 -0.76 22.33 -5.45
N ILE A 179 -0.83 21.44 -4.45
CA ILE A 179 0.34 20.92 -3.74
C ILE A 179 1.21 20.10 -4.70
N GLU A 180 0.64 19.19 -5.49
CA GLU A 180 1.40 18.40 -6.46
C GLU A 180 2.13 19.29 -7.48
N ALA A 181 1.44 20.30 -8.03
CA ALA A 181 2.03 21.25 -8.98
C ALA A 181 3.12 22.12 -8.34
N LEU A 182 2.97 22.46 -7.06
CA LEU A 182 3.93 23.24 -6.30
C LEU A 182 5.17 22.43 -5.93
N MET A 183 5.01 21.14 -5.60
CA MET A 183 6.12 20.27 -5.21
C MET A 183 7.19 20.16 -6.29
N SER A 184 6.81 20.07 -7.58
CA SER A 184 7.80 20.09 -8.67
C SER A 184 8.62 21.38 -8.74
N LYS A 185 8.08 22.52 -8.27
CA LYS A 185 8.84 23.78 -8.18
C LYS A 185 9.73 23.80 -6.94
N ILE A 186 9.23 23.28 -5.82
CA ILE A 186 9.98 23.14 -4.57
C ILE A 186 11.22 22.26 -4.81
N GLU A 187 11.03 21.07 -5.37
CA GLU A 187 12.11 20.11 -5.65
C GLU A 187 13.25 20.74 -6.46
N ARG A 188 12.93 21.50 -7.52
CA ARG A 188 13.94 22.20 -8.34
C ARG A 188 14.63 23.38 -7.65
N SER A 189 14.06 23.88 -6.55
CA SER A 189 14.61 25.01 -5.78
C SER A 189 15.44 24.59 -4.58
N LEU A 190 15.43 23.30 -4.24
CA LEU A 190 16.20 22.78 -3.13
C LEU A 190 17.71 22.85 -3.44
N PRO A 191 18.55 23.15 -2.44
CA PRO A 191 20.00 23.02 -2.56
C PRO A 191 20.39 21.58 -2.96
N GLU A 192 21.55 21.45 -3.60
CA GLU A 192 22.12 20.14 -3.90
C GLU A 192 22.21 19.25 -2.64
N GLY A 193 21.74 18.01 -2.76
CA GLY A 193 21.69 17.04 -1.66
C GLY A 193 20.45 17.12 -0.76
N GLU A 194 19.62 18.16 -0.88
CA GLU A 194 18.35 18.23 -0.16
C GLU A 194 17.20 17.62 -0.99
N VAL A 195 16.34 16.83 -0.35
CA VAL A 195 15.24 16.12 -1.00
C VAL A 195 13.94 16.37 -0.26
N ALA A 196 12.86 16.62 -1.00
CA ALA A 196 11.50 16.65 -0.47
C ALA A 196 10.53 16.21 -1.56
N GLN A 197 9.90 15.06 -1.38
CA GLN A 197 8.97 14.47 -2.35
C GLN A 197 7.69 14.01 -1.66
N ILE A 198 6.61 13.90 -2.42
CA ILE A 198 5.36 13.32 -1.93
C ILE A 198 5.54 11.80 -1.84
N ALA A 199 5.53 11.27 -0.62
CA ALA A 199 5.63 9.84 -0.35
C ALA A 199 4.28 9.12 -0.42
N ASN A 200 3.23 9.74 0.13
CA ASN A 200 1.88 9.16 0.12
C ASN A 200 0.84 10.22 -0.20
N ILE A 201 -0.09 9.88 -1.08
CA ILE A 201 -1.35 10.62 -1.26
C ILE A 201 -2.44 9.79 -0.61
N ASN A 202 -2.69 10.00 0.68
CA ASN A 202 -3.58 9.15 1.48
C ASN A 202 -5.05 9.51 1.30
N SER A 203 -5.37 10.79 1.15
CA SER A 203 -6.72 11.27 0.87
C SER A 203 -6.64 12.66 0.26
N ARG A 204 -7.77 13.22 -0.19
CA ARG A 204 -7.84 14.65 -0.57
C ARG A 204 -7.41 15.61 0.55
N SER A 205 -7.51 15.16 1.80
CA SER A 205 -7.19 15.96 2.99
C SER A 205 -5.81 15.67 3.59
N GLN A 206 -5.04 14.72 3.04
CA GLN A 206 -3.78 14.30 3.65
C GLN A 206 -2.78 13.75 2.62
N VAL A 207 -1.60 14.35 2.62
CA VAL A 207 -0.39 13.83 1.94
C VAL A 207 0.74 13.68 2.94
N VAL A 208 1.71 12.85 2.61
CA VAL A 208 2.94 12.68 3.40
C VAL A 208 4.12 13.12 2.54
N LEU A 209 4.94 14.03 3.07
CA LEU A 209 6.23 14.40 2.48
C LEU A 209 7.35 13.57 3.10
N SER A 210 8.37 13.29 2.29
CA SER A 210 9.53 12.47 2.66
C SER A 210 10.80 13.00 2.02
N GLY A 211 11.92 12.86 2.71
CA GLY A 211 13.22 13.28 2.23
C GLY A 211 14.17 13.71 3.35
N THR A 212 15.05 14.65 3.07
CA THR A 212 15.92 15.26 4.07
C THR A 212 15.11 16.15 5.02
N SER A 213 15.50 16.25 6.29
CA SER A 213 14.76 17.06 7.27
C SER A 213 14.61 18.51 6.82
N LYS A 214 15.70 19.12 6.32
CA LYS A 214 15.66 20.51 5.84
C LYS A 214 14.81 20.67 4.59
N GLY A 215 14.92 19.75 3.63
CA GLY A 215 14.10 19.77 2.42
C GLY A 215 12.61 19.68 2.74
N VAL A 216 12.22 18.70 3.56
CA VAL A 216 10.82 18.52 3.97
C VAL A 216 10.31 19.70 4.80
N ASP A 217 11.11 20.24 5.72
CA ASP A 217 10.74 21.42 6.51
C ASP A 217 10.51 22.65 5.64
N TYR A 218 11.39 22.87 4.65
CA TYR A 218 11.24 23.91 3.65
C TYR A 218 9.96 23.74 2.84
N ALA A 219 9.71 22.53 2.32
CA ALA A 219 8.52 22.23 1.55
C ALA A 219 7.23 22.48 2.36
N CYS A 220 7.17 21.99 3.60
CA CYS A 220 6.06 22.24 4.51
C CYS A 220 5.82 23.75 4.72
N SER A 221 6.89 24.52 4.98
CA SER A 221 6.80 25.98 5.20
C SER A 221 6.22 26.71 4.00
N ILE A 222 6.67 26.38 2.78
CA ILE A 222 6.16 26.99 1.55
C ILE A 222 4.67 26.65 1.33
N ILE A 223 4.30 25.38 1.49
CA ILE A 223 2.91 24.91 1.34
C ILE A 223 1.98 25.59 2.36
N GLN A 224 2.41 25.70 3.62
CA GLN A 224 1.64 26.35 4.68
C GLN A 224 1.52 27.87 4.47
N THR A 225 2.59 28.53 4.00
CA THR A 225 2.57 29.96 3.68
C THR A 225 1.60 30.28 2.53
N LYS A 226 1.41 29.35 1.60
CA LYS A 226 0.40 29.45 0.53
C LYS A 226 -1.03 29.21 1.01
N GLY A 227 -1.23 28.76 2.25
CA GLY A 227 -2.53 28.42 2.82
C GLY A 227 -3.07 27.05 2.41
N TYR A 228 -2.30 26.25 1.65
CA TYR A 228 -2.74 24.95 1.13
C TYR A 228 -2.78 23.85 2.19
N ALA A 229 -2.04 23.99 3.30
CA ALA A 229 -2.08 23.06 4.42
C ALA A 229 -2.12 23.81 5.76
N GLY A 230 -2.94 23.32 6.69
CA GLY A 230 -3.07 23.90 8.02
C GLY A 230 -2.03 23.39 9.02
N ARG A 231 -1.57 22.15 8.87
CA ARG A 231 -0.66 21.49 9.82
C ARG A 231 0.32 20.56 9.10
N ALA A 232 1.54 20.47 9.62
CA ALA A 232 2.55 19.49 9.26
C ALA A 232 2.94 18.69 10.52
N LEU A 233 2.73 17.37 10.52
CA LEU A 233 2.97 16.51 11.67
C LEU A 233 4.11 15.53 11.36
N GLY A 234 5.15 15.53 12.19
CA GLY A 234 6.23 14.55 12.09
C GLY A 234 5.71 13.13 12.31
N LEU A 235 6.15 12.20 11.47
CA LEU A 235 5.83 10.79 11.61
C LEU A 235 6.95 10.08 12.39
N PRO A 236 6.61 9.17 13.33
CA PRO A 236 7.59 8.42 14.11
C PRO A 236 8.15 7.26 13.28
N VAL A 237 8.86 7.58 12.20
CA VAL A 237 9.47 6.63 11.28
C VAL A 237 10.97 6.83 11.21
N SER A 238 11.70 5.74 10.97
CA SER A 238 13.15 5.71 10.99
C SER A 238 13.81 6.12 9.66
N ALA A 239 13.06 6.19 8.57
CA ALA A 239 13.59 6.38 7.22
C ALA A 239 12.69 7.27 6.34
N PRO A 240 13.23 7.89 5.28
CA PRO A 240 12.45 8.68 4.32
C PRO A 240 11.84 7.78 3.24
N PHE A 241 10.80 7.01 3.60
CA PHE A 241 10.16 6.08 2.67
C PHE A 241 9.55 6.78 1.45
N HIS A 242 9.45 6.06 0.31
CA HIS A 242 8.77 6.51 -0.91
C HIS A 242 9.31 7.83 -1.49
N CYS A 243 10.64 7.99 -1.47
CA CYS A 243 11.34 9.07 -2.16
C CYS A 243 12.66 8.53 -2.75
N ASP A 244 13.34 9.35 -3.55
CA ASP A 244 14.57 8.97 -4.25
C ASP A 244 15.71 8.56 -3.30
N LEU A 245 15.68 8.98 -2.03
CA LEU A 245 16.64 8.52 -1.01
C LEU A 245 16.53 7.02 -0.70
N MET A 246 15.45 6.35 -1.13
CA MET A 246 15.27 4.90 -0.99
C MET A 246 15.80 4.10 -2.19
N GLN A 247 16.50 4.73 -3.14
CA GLN A 247 17.07 4.00 -4.27
C GLN A 247 18.01 2.86 -3.85
N PRO A 248 18.88 3.00 -2.83
CA PRO A 248 19.70 1.88 -2.35
C PRO A 248 18.85 0.69 -1.87
N ALA A 249 17.72 0.93 -1.21
CA ALA A 249 16.79 -0.13 -0.81
C ALA A 249 16.15 -0.82 -2.01
N ALA A 250 15.80 -0.05 -3.05
CA ALA A 250 15.24 -0.60 -4.28
C ALA A 250 16.25 -1.48 -5.02
N ASP A 251 17.50 -1.02 -5.12
CA ASP A 251 18.59 -1.76 -5.75
C ASP A 251 18.90 -3.07 -5.01
N GLU A 252 18.88 -3.04 -3.67
CA GLU A 252 19.06 -4.24 -2.84
C GLU A 252 17.89 -5.23 -2.97
N MET A 253 16.66 -4.73 -3.14
CA MET A 253 15.48 -5.56 -3.36
C MET A 253 15.44 -6.19 -4.75
N LYS A 254 16.10 -5.59 -5.73
CA LYS A 254 15.99 -6.01 -7.13
C LYS A 254 16.32 -7.48 -7.36
N PRO A 255 17.46 -8.04 -6.90
CA PRO A 255 17.75 -9.47 -7.10
C PRO A 255 16.71 -10.42 -6.50
N ALA A 256 16.16 -10.06 -5.33
CA ALA A 256 15.15 -10.88 -4.67
C ALA A 256 13.80 -10.83 -5.41
N LEU A 257 13.41 -9.66 -5.91
CA LEU A 257 12.23 -9.50 -6.75
C LEU A 257 12.40 -10.24 -8.10
N ASP A 258 13.58 -10.16 -8.72
CA ASP A 258 13.91 -10.86 -9.96
C ASP A 258 13.88 -12.40 -9.80
N GLY A 259 14.18 -12.91 -8.60
CA GLY A 259 14.14 -14.34 -8.28
C GLY A 259 12.78 -14.86 -7.77
N ALA A 260 11.82 -13.99 -7.50
CA ALA A 260 10.51 -14.36 -7.00
C ALA A 260 9.57 -14.79 -8.15
N SER A 261 8.68 -15.73 -7.86
CA SER A 261 7.67 -16.18 -8.81
C SER A 261 6.35 -15.45 -8.57
N PHE A 262 5.84 -14.79 -9.60
CA PHE A 262 4.56 -14.10 -9.59
C PHE A 262 3.59 -14.77 -10.57
N ASN A 263 2.36 -15.05 -10.11
CA ASN A 263 1.24 -15.44 -10.95
C ASN A 263 0.32 -14.24 -11.23
N ASP A 264 -0.56 -14.37 -12.22
CA ASP A 264 -1.64 -13.39 -12.38
C ASP A 264 -2.55 -13.42 -11.14
N PRO A 265 -2.85 -12.26 -10.52
CA PRO A 265 -3.80 -12.18 -9.41
C PRO A 265 -5.18 -12.74 -9.79
N THR A 266 -5.85 -13.45 -8.89
CA THR A 266 -7.19 -14.01 -9.17
C THR A 266 -8.30 -12.97 -9.25
N ILE A 267 -8.07 -11.77 -8.72
CA ILE A 267 -8.92 -10.57 -8.89
C ILE A 267 -8.02 -9.35 -9.13
N GLU A 268 -8.59 -8.22 -9.58
CA GLU A 268 -7.79 -7.04 -9.92
C GLU A 268 -7.08 -6.45 -8.68
N VAL A 269 -5.75 -6.42 -8.69
CA VAL A 269 -4.95 -5.71 -7.67
C VAL A 269 -4.63 -4.32 -8.17
N ILE A 270 -4.90 -3.27 -7.39
CA ILE A 270 -4.59 -1.89 -7.77
C ILE A 270 -3.19 -1.50 -7.25
N SER A 271 -2.30 -1.11 -8.16
CA SER A 271 -0.93 -0.77 -7.80
C SER A 271 -0.83 0.56 -7.07
N ASN A 272 0.08 0.64 -6.10
CA ASN A 272 0.38 1.87 -5.39
C ASN A 272 1.12 2.88 -6.28
N VAL A 273 1.84 2.44 -7.32
CA VAL A 273 2.63 3.32 -8.20
C VAL A 273 1.74 4.03 -9.21
N THR A 274 0.79 3.29 -9.82
CA THR A 274 -0.04 3.81 -10.92
C THR A 274 -1.40 4.31 -10.44
N GLY A 275 -1.89 3.83 -9.29
CA GLY A 275 -3.28 4.06 -8.86
C GLY A 275 -4.32 3.30 -9.69
N MET A 276 -3.88 2.34 -10.52
CA MET A 276 -4.70 1.59 -11.49
C MET A 276 -4.47 0.07 -11.31
N PRO A 277 -5.38 -0.80 -11.79
CA PRO A 277 -5.19 -2.24 -11.79
C PRO A 277 -3.87 -2.67 -12.46
N LEU A 278 -3.24 -3.69 -11.91
CA LEU A 278 -2.10 -4.38 -12.52
C LEU A 278 -2.53 -5.01 -13.85
N GLY A 279 -1.71 -4.89 -14.90
CA GLY A 279 -2.02 -5.48 -16.20
C GLY A 279 -1.89 -7.01 -16.22
N ASN A 280 -0.79 -7.53 -15.68
CA ASN A 280 -0.46 -8.96 -15.59
C ASN A 280 0.74 -9.18 -14.65
N ALA A 281 1.08 -10.45 -14.38
CA ALA A 281 2.19 -10.86 -13.52
C ALA A 281 3.55 -10.23 -13.86
N THR A 282 3.82 -9.95 -15.15
CA THR A 282 5.13 -9.45 -15.59
C THR A 282 5.40 -8.00 -15.16
N GLU A 283 4.34 -7.23 -14.86
CA GLU A 283 4.46 -5.84 -14.40
C GLU A 283 4.74 -5.76 -12.90
N ILE A 284 4.36 -6.78 -12.13
CA ILE A 284 4.34 -6.77 -10.66
C ILE A 284 5.73 -6.50 -10.10
N GLN A 285 6.73 -7.25 -10.55
CA GLN A 285 8.11 -7.10 -10.11
C GLN A 285 8.65 -5.68 -10.34
N SER A 286 8.42 -5.11 -11.54
CA SER A 286 8.86 -3.76 -11.87
C SER A 286 8.15 -2.71 -11.02
N LEU A 287 6.85 -2.88 -10.80
CA LEU A 287 6.05 -1.95 -10.01
C LEU A 287 6.41 -2.02 -8.51
N LEU A 288 6.64 -3.20 -7.95
CA LEU A 288 7.10 -3.36 -6.57
C LEU A 288 8.49 -2.75 -6.34
N HIS A 289 9.40 -2.89 -7.31
CA HIS A 289 10.70 -2.21 -7.28
C HIS A 289 10.53 -0.68 -7.29
N GLN A 290 9.71 -0.15 -8.21
CA GLN A 290 9.41 1.29 -8.27
C GLN A 290 8.68 1.80 -7.01
N GLN A 291 7.82 0.98 -6.40
CA GLN A 291 7.03 1.33 -5.22
C GLN A 291 7.89 1.79 -4.04
N ILE A 292 9.13 1.33 -3.94
CA ILE A 292 10.06 1.68 -2.85
C ILE A 292 10.44 3.17 -2.89
N THR A 293 10.57 3.76 -4.08
CA THR A 293 10.99 5.15 -4.30
C THR A 293 9.86 6.06 -4.78
N LYS A 294 8.77 5.50 -5.33
CA LYS A 294 7.63 6.26 -5.87
C LYS A 294 6.53 6.50 -4.86
N THR A 295 5.79 7.59 -5.10
CA THR A 295 4.60 7.97 -4.34
C THR A 295 3.56 6.86 -4.31
N VAL A 296 3.05 6.55 -3.13
CA VAL A 296 1.87 5.69 -2.94
C VAL A 296 0.61 6.47 -3.30
N GLN A 297 -0.01 6.10 -4.41
CA GLN A 297 -1.20 6.71 -5.01
C GLN A 297 -2.51 6.29 -4.34
N TRP A 298 -2.53 6.14 -3.00
CA TRP A 298 -3.63 5.51 -2.27
C TRP A 298 -5.00 6.15 -2.54
N GLN A 299 -5.09 7.48 -2.48
CA GLN A 299 -6.33 8.22 -2.76
C GLN A 299 -6.84 7.93 -4.18
N ARG A 300 -5.95 7.84 -5.17
CA ARG A 300 -6.29 7.52 -6.56
C ARG A 300 -6.70 6.07 -6.71
N SER A 301 -6.04 5.14 -6.02
CA SER A 301 -6.42 3.73 -5.98
C SER A 301 -7.84 3.53 -5.41
N ILE A 302 -8.15 4.21 -4.31
CA ILE A 302 -9.51 4.21 -3.74
C ILE A 302 -10.51 4.87 -4.70
N ARG A 303 -10.13 5.99 -5.33
CA ARG A 303 -10.98 6.68 -6.30
C ARG A 303 -11.30 5.80 -7.51
N TYR A 304 -10.32 5.06 -8.03
CA TYR A 304 -10.52 4.14 -9.14
C TYR A 304 -11.59 3.08 -8.80
N ALA A 305 -11.44 2.39 -7.67
CA ALA A 305 -12.43 1.41 -7.21
C ALA A 305 -13.81 2.06 -6.97
N LYS A 306 -13.83 3.31 -6.47
CA LYS A 306 -15.05 4.09 -6.27
C LYS A 306 -15.79 4.44 -7.56
N ASP A 307 -15.06 4.93 -8.55
CA ASP A 307 -15.63 5.31 -9.83
C ASP A 307 -16.13 4.08 -10.61
N ASP A 308 -15.66 2.89 -10.22
CA ASP A 308 -16.17 1.60 -10.67
C ASP A 308 -17.28 1.00 -9.78
N ASP A 309 -17.95 1.79 -8.92
CA ASP A 309 -19.13 1.42 -8.11
C ASP A 309 -18.85 0.49 -6.90
N VAL A 310 -17.64 0.51 -6.34
CA VAL A 310 -17.36 -0.15 -5.05
C VAL A 310 -17.95 0.65 -3.88
N HIS A 311 -18.81 0.01 -3.09
CA HIS A 311 -19.40 0.61 -1.87
C HIS A 311 -19.28 -0.28 -0.62
N ASP A 312 -18.79 -1.50 -0.80
CA ASP A 312 -18.52 -2.45 0.27
C ASP A 312 -17.01 -2.65 0.39
N TRP A 313 -16.46 -2.35 1.57
CA TRP A 313 -15.03 -2.43 1.86
C TRP A 313 -14.78 -3.41 3.00
N VAL A 314 -13.84 -4.31 2.80
CA VAL A 314 -13.38 -5.27 3.82
C VAL A 314 -11.92 -4.99 4.09
N VAL A 315 -11.62 -4.36 5.22
CA VAL A 315 -10.25 -4.05 5.64
C VAL A 315 -9.77 -5.18 6.54
N ILE A 316 -8.76 -5.93 6.11
CA ILE A 316 -8.24 -7.11 6.82
C ILE A 316 -6.81 -6.83 7.25
N GLY A 317 -6.56 -6.84 8.56
CA GLY A 317 -5.22 -6.62 9.12
C GLY A 317 -5.25 -5.88 10.45
N PRO A 318 -4.08 -5.63 11.05
CA PRO A 318 -4.00 -4.99 12.36
C PRO A 318 -4.53 -3.55 12.34
N SER A 319 -5.02 -3.09 13.50
CA SER A 319 -5.60 -1.76 13.72
C SER A 319 -6.82 -1.41 12.83
N ARG A 320 -7.37 -0.21 13.03
CA ARG A 320 -8.48 0.33 12.20
C ARG A 320 -8.10 1.60 11.43
N VAL A 321 -6.81 1.91 11.30
CA VAL A 321 -6.33 3.18 10.70
C VAL A 321 -6.86 3.36 9.28
N LEU A 322 -6.69 2.33 8.43
CA LEU A 322 -7.12 2.38 7.03
C LEU A 322 -8.65 2.48 6.89
N ALA A 323 -9.38 1.71 7.71
CA ALA A 323 -10.84 1.77 7.75
C ALA A 323 -11.35 3.15 8.20
N ASN A 324 -10.69 3.78 9.17
CA ASN A 324 -11.06 5.11 9.64
C ASN A 324 -10.79 6.19 8.59
N LEU A 325 -9.71 6.06 7.81
CA LEU A 325 -9.44 6.95 6.67
C LEU A 325 -10.57 6.88 5.64
N LEU A 326 -11.01 5.66 5.29
CA LEU A 326 -12.14 5.45 4.38
C LEU A 326 -13.44 6.01 4.94
N ARG A 327 -13.77 5.76 6.21
CA ARG A 327 -15.01 6.29 6.83
C ARG A 327 -15.08 7.81 6.80
N LYS A 328 -13.92 8.47 6.92
CA LYS A 328 -13.85 9.93 6.84
C LYS A 328 -14.14 10.44 5.43
N GLU A 329 -13.65 9.77 4.38
CA GLU A 329 -13.85 10.19 2.99
C GLU A 329 -15.21 9.71 2.41
N PHE A 330 -15.69 8.53 2.85
CA PHE A 330 -16.89 7.87 2.36
C PHE A 330 -17.75 7.36 3.53
N PRO A 331 -18.40 8.26 4.29
CA PRO A 331 -19.15 7.90 5.50
C PRO A 331 -20.41 7.06 5.25
N THR A 332 -20.91 7.00 4.02
CA THR A 332 -22.11 6.25 3.63
C THR A 332 -21.82 4.83 3.15
N ASP A 333 -20.55 4.46 3.03
CA ASP A 333 -20.14 3.13 2.60
C ASP A 333 -20.23 2.08 3.72
N ALA A 334 -20.34 0.82 3.31
CA ALA A 334 -20.23 -0.31 4.22
C ALA A 334 -18.77 -0.70 4.41
N ILE A 335 -18.15 -0.23 5.50
CA ILE A 335 -16.72 -0.46 5.82
C ILE A 335 -16.59 -1.41 7.02
N ARG A 336 -16.20 -2.65 6.75
CA ARG A 336 -15.97 -3.71 7.75
C ARG A 336 -14.48 -3.83 8.00
N ALA A 337 -14.05 -3.67 9.25
CA ALA A 337 -12.64 -3.76 9.63
C ALA A 337 -12.47 -5.01 10.49
N VAL A 338 -11.66 -5.94 10.00
CA VAL A 338 -11.37 -7.22 10.63
C VAL A 338 -9.94 -7.20 11.13
N ALA A 339 -9.76 -7.02 12.43
CA ALA A 339 -8.44 -6.91 13.07
C ALA A 339 -8.23 -7.89 14.25
N THR A 340 -9.31 -8.48 14.76
CA THR A 340 -9.31 -9.36 15.94
C THR A 340 -10.20 -10.59 15.73
N ALA A 341 -10.10 -11.57 16.63
CA ALA A 341 -11.00 -12.71 16.71
C ALA A 341 -12.47 -12.30 16.91
N GLU A 342 -12.72 -11.23 17.68
CA GLU A 342 -14.05 -10.66 17.84
C GLU A 342 -14.59 -10.11 16.51
N ASP A 343 -13.79 -9.34 15.77
CA ASP A 343 -14.20 -8.81 14.47
C ASP A 343 -14.48 -9.94 13.46
N VAL A 344 -13.68 -11.01 13.49
CA VAL A 344 -13.89 -12.21 12.67
C VAL A 344 -15.27 -12.81 12.95
N GLN A 345 -15.62 -13.01 14.22
CA GLN A 345 -16.93 -13.55 14.62
C GLN A 345 -18.08 -12.58 14.27
N GLN A 346 -17.85 -11.27 14.42
CA GLN A 346 -18.84 -10.24 14.14
C GLN A 346 -19.12 -10.10 12.63
N HIS A 347 -18.08 -10.13 11.79
CA HIS A 347 -18.18 -9.80 10.36
C HIS A 347 -18.23 -11.03 9.45
N GLY A 348 -17.59 -12.14 9.83
CA GLY A 348 -17.51 -13.38 9.05
C GLY A 348 -18.86 -13.87 8.51
N PRO A 349 -19.92 -13.99 9.33
CA PRO A 349 -21.24 -14.44 8.86
C PRO A 349 -21.88 -13.54 7.79
N HIS A 350 -21.51 -12.26 7.74
CA HIS A 350 -22.05 -11.29 6.78
C HIS A 350 -21.25 -11.26 5.48
N LEU A 351 -19.95 -11.56 5.53
CA LEU A 351 -19.07 -11.58 4.37
C LEU A 351 -19.33 -12.79 3.45
N CYS A 352 -19.89 -13.86 4.00
CA CYS A 352 -20.08 -15.13 3.30
C CYS A 352 -21.48 -15.32 2.73
N ARG A 353 -22.32 -14.27 2.73
CA ARG A 353 -23.65 -14.32 2.13
C ARG A 353 -23.53 -14.46 0.61
N ARG A 354 -23.30 -15.70 0.16
CA ARG A 354 -23.86 -16.21 -1.08
C ARG A 354 -25.32 -15.78 -1.09
N LYS A 355 -25.68 -14.94 -2.06
CA LYS A 355 -27.08 -14.81 -2.49
C LYS A 355 -27.53 -16.25 -2.75
N ARG A 356 -28.33 -16.81 -1.83
CA ARG A 356 -29.12 -18.01 -2.13
C ARG A 356 -30.11 -17.67 -3.22
#